data_AF-K2G2A5-F1
#
_entry.id   AF-K2G2A5-F1
#
_cell.length_a   1.000
_cell.length_b   1.000
_cell.length_c   1.000
_cell.angle_alpha   90.00
_cell.angle_beta   90.00
_cell.angle_gamma   90.00
#
_symmetry.space_group_name_H-M   'P 1'
#
loop_
_entity.id
_entity.type
_entity.pdbx_description
1 polymer ?
#
loop_
_entity_poly.entity_id
_entity_poly.type
_entity_poly.pdbx_seq_one_letter_code
_entity_poly.pdbx_strand_id
1 'polypeptide(L)'
;MRYLPILLLFIWWSILTVGDLLMKKWVSNNDARIFILWLIIYLIGLIFLAFSFRYKNIAVASTIFVIFNIITLSLVSWFYFKETLTHFQIVWILLWISSVIVLELA
;
A
#
# COMPACT_ATOMS: atom_id res chain seq x y z
N MET A 1 -22.69 -12.18 1.38
CA MET A 1 -21.42 -12.19 0.64
C MET A 1 -20.99 -10.83 0.04
N ARG A 2 -21.78 -9.75 0.16
CA ARG A 2 -21.51 -8.44 -0.47
C ARG A 2 -20.35 -7.62 0.15
N TYR A 3 -20.00 -7.85 1.42
CA TYR A 3 -18.94 -7.10 2.13
C TYR A 3 -17.59 -7.80 2.21
N LEU A 4 -17.55 -9.08 1.85
CA LEU A 4 -16.35 -9.93 1.87
C LEU A 4 -15.17 -9.34 1.05
N PRO A 5 -15.40 -8.79 -0.15
CA PRO A 5 -14.33 -8.17 -0.95
C PRO A 5 -13.72 -6.94 -0.28
N ILE A 6 -14.53 -6.14 0.41
CA ILE A 6 -14.09 -4.88 1.06
C ILE A 6 -13.24 -5.21 2.29
N LEU A 7 -13.67 -6.21 3.08
CA LEU A 7 -12.91 -6.71 4.22
C LEU A 7 -11.55 -7.28 3.80
N LEU A 8 -11.53 -8.08 2.72
CA LEU A 8 -10.29 -8.60 2.15
C LEU A 8 -9.35 -7.48 1.70
N LEU A 9 -9.87 -6.46 1.01
CA LEU A 9 -9.08 -5.30 0.59
C LEU A 9 -8.49 -4.52 1.78
N PHE A 10 -9.25 -4.37 2.86
CA PHE A 10 -8.80 -3.63 4.05
C PHE A 10 -7.72 -4.37 4.84
N ILE A 11 -7.93 -5.67 5.08
CA ILE A 11 -6.93 -6.55 5.72
C ILE A 11 -5.66 -6.55 4.87
N TRP A 12 -5.84 -6.66 3.56
CA TRP A 12 -4.74 -6.73 2.63
C TRP A 12 -3.92 -5.43 2.57
N TRP A 13 -4.61 -4.29 2.48
CA TRP A 13 -3.99 -2.98 2.57
C TRP A 13 -3.14 -2.79 3.83
N SER A 14 -3.67 -3.24 4.98
CA SER A 14 -2.97 -3.15 6.26
C SER A 14 -1.66 -3.96 6.25
N ILE A 15 -1.72 -5.21 5.75
CA ILE A 15 -0.55 -6.09 5.65
C ILE A 15 0.52 -5.49 4.75
N LEU A 16 0.13 -4.96 3.59
CA LEU A 16 1.08 -4.39 2.63
C LEU A 16 1.75 -3.14 3.20
N THR A 17 0.99 -2.26 3.85
CA THR A 17 1.53 -1.06 4.52
C THR A 17 2.54 -1.44 5.62
N VAL A 18 2.22 -2.46 6.43
CA VAL A 18 3.16 -2.99 7.43
C VAL A 18 4.42 -3.56 6.76
N GLY A 19 4.26 -4.27 5.64
CA GLY A 19 5.37 -4.73 4.81
C GLY A 19 6.26 -3.58 4.36
N ASP A 20 5.72 -2.54 3.74
CA ASP A 20 6.49 -1.39 3.24
C ASP A 20 7.24 -0.65 4.37
N LEU A 21 6.63 -0.54 5.55
CA LEU A 21 7.29 0.02 6.74
C LEU A 21 8.43 -0.85 7.25
N LEU A 22 8.26 -2.16 7.25
CA LEU A 22 9.33 -3.10 7.62
C LEU A 22 10.46 -3.10 6.60
N MET A 23 10.15 -2.95 5.31
CA MET A 23 11.15 -2.75 4.26
C MET A 23 12.00 -1.52 4.57
N LYS A 24 11.34 -0.39 4.86
CA LYS A 24 12.02 0.86 5.16
C LYS A 24 12.87 0.75 6.43
N LYS A 25 12.36 0.08 7.45
CA LYS A 25 13.10 -0.20 8.68
C LYS A 25 14.30 -1.10 8.43
N TRP A 26 14.17 -2.09 7.55
CA TRP A 26 15.29 -2.93 7.13
C TRP A 26 16.36 -2.12 6.40
N VAL A 27 15.99 -1.26 5.44
CA VAL A 27 16.94 -0.40 4.72
C VAL A 27 17.75 0.47 5.69
N SER A 28 17.14 0.94 6.79
CA SER A 28 17.82 1.76 7.79
C SER A 28 18.73 0.97 8.74
N ASN A 29 18.38 -0.26 9.11
CA ASN A 29 19.11 -1.04 10.14
C ASN A 29 19.99 -2.16 9.56
N ASN A 30 19.80 -2.53 8.29
CA ASN A 30 20.45 -3.62 7.58
C ASN A 30 20.44 -4.98 8.34
N ASP A 31 19.37 -5.25 9.08
CA ASP A 31 19.22 -6.47 9.90
C ASP A 31 18.53 -7.60 9.11
N ALA A 32 19.21 -8.73 8.97
CA ALA A 32 18.72 -9.92 8.25
C ALA A 32 17.39 -10.48 8.82
N ARG A 33 17.12 -10.30 10.12
CA ARG A 33 15.85 -10.76 10.73
C ARG A 33 14.67 -9.93 10.24
N ILE A 34 14.85 -8.62 10.09
CA ILE A 34 13.83 -7.70 9.58
C ILE A 34 13.58 -7.98 8.10
N PHE A 35 14.64 -8.32 7.35
CA PHE A 35 14.51 -8.74 5.95
C PHE A 35 13.62 -9.97 5.78
N ILE A 36 13.88 -11.04 6.55
CA ILE A 36 13.09 -12.28 6.48
C ILE A 36 11.63 -12.00 6.87
N LEU A 37 11.40 -11.23 7.93
CA LEU A 37 10.06 -10.86 8.38
C LEU A 37 9.30 -10.05 7.31
N TRP A 38 9.98 -9.06 6.72
CA TRP A 38 9.46 -8.27 5.61
C TRP A 38 9.03 -9.16 4.44
N LEU A 39 9.90 -10.07 4.02
CA LEU A 39 9.68 -10.93 2.86
C LEU A 39 8.47 -11.87 3.06
N ILE A 40 8.32 -12.44 4.26
CA ILE A 40 7.16 -13.27 4.62
C ILE A 40 5.86 -12.45 4.56
N ILE A 41 5.85 -11.25 5.16
CA ILE A 41 4.68 -10.38 5.16
C ILE A 41 4.30 -9.96 3.74
N TYR A 42 5.31 -9.65 2.91
CA TYR A 42 5.12 -9.27 1.51
C TYR A 42 4.62 -10.41 0.62
N LEU A 43 4.95 -11.66 0.95
CA LEU A 43 4.41 -12.85 0.28
C LEU A 43 2.97 -13.17 0.69
N ILE A 44 2.66 -13.12 1.99
CA ILE A 44 1.31 -13.34 2.54
C ILE A 44 0.31 -12.36 1.93
N GLY A 45 0.61 -11.08 2.08
CA GLY A 45 1.10 -10.43 0.90
C GLY A 45 0.30 -10.55 -0.41
N LEU A 46 1.12 -10.64 -1.45
CA LEU A 46 0.72 -10.88 -2.83
C LEU A 46 -0.38 -11.96 -2.98
N ILE A 47 -0.44 -12.96 -2.10
CA ILE A 47 -1.50 -13.98 -2.13
C ILE A 47 -2.88 -13.32 -1.91
N PHE A 48 -3.05 -12.47 -0.90
CA PHE A 48 -4.31 -11.75 -0.67
C PHE A 48 -4.65 -10.79 -1.83
N LEU A 49 -3.65 -10.14 -2.44
CA LEU A 49 -3.87 -9.33 -3.66
C LEU A 49 -4.44 -10.19 -4.78
N ALA A 50 -3.82 -11.32 -5.05
CA ALA A 50 -4.24 -12.24 -6.10
C ALA A 50 -5.67 -12.76 -5.86
N PHE A 51 -6.04 -13.03 -4.61
CA PHE A 51 -7.42 -13.36 -4.26
C PHE A 51 -8.40 -12.20 -4.51
N SER A 52 -7.99 -10.95 -4.24
CA SER A 52 -8.84 -9.78 -4.47
C SER A 52 -9.22 -9.58 -5.94
N PHE A 53 -8.31 -9.93 -6.87
CA PHE A 53 -8.53 -9.88 -8.32
C PHE A 53 -9.62 -10.84 -8.80
N ARG A 54 -9.95 -11.88 -8.01
CA ARG A 54 -11.02 -12.81 -8.34
C ARG A 54 -12.42 -12.20 -8.11
N TYR A 55 -12.53 -11.10 -7.36
CA TYR A 55 -13.81 -10.53 -6.93
C TYR A 55 -14.13 -9.15 -7.53
N LYS A 56 -13.14 -8.45 -8.09
CA LYS A 56 -13.31 -7.12 -8.72
C LYS A 56 -12.41 -6.99 -9.94
N ASN A 57 -12.74 -6.03 -10.81
CA ASN A 57 -11.88 -5.64 -11.92
C ASN A 57 -10.48 -5.27 -11.39
N ILE A 58 -9.45 -5.89 -11.96
CA ILE A 58 -8.06 -5.86 -11.47
C ILE A 58 -7.57 -4.41 -11.34
N ALA A 59 -7.92 -3.58 -12.32
CA ALA A 59 -7.59 -2.16 -12.35
C ALA A 59 -8.18 -1.42 -11.14
N VAL A 60 -9.49 -1.57 -10.87
CA VAL A 60 -10.15 -0.84 -9.78
C VAL A 60 -9.62 -1.29 -8.40
N ALA A 61 -9.43 -2.60 -8.21
CA ALA A 61 -8.94 -3.14 -6.93
C ALA A 61 -7.50 -2.72 -6.63
N SER A 62 -6.61 -2.81 -7.61
CA SER A 62 -5.21 -2.39 -7.46
C SER A 62 -5.11 -0.88 -7.25
N THR A 63 -5.89 -0.10 -7.97
CA THR A 63 -5.90 1.35 -7.87
C THR A 63 -6.30 1.86 -6.49
N ILE A 64 -7.46 1.42 -5.96
CA ILE A 64 -7.90 1.78 -4.61
C ILE A 64 -6.83 1.38 -3.59
N PHE A 65 -6.27 0.19 -3.77
CA PHE A 65 -5.22 -0.34 -2.90
C PHE A 65 -3.97 0.56 -2.88
N VAL A 66 -3.44 0.94 -4.04
CA VAL A 66 -2.23 1.77 -4.11
C VAL A 66 -2.50 3.14 -3.48
N ILE A 67 -3.72 3.69 -3.61
CA ILE A 67 -4.04 5.01 -3.03
C ILE A 67 -3.92 4.95 -1.53
N PHE A 68 -4.66 4.00 -0.94
CA PHE A 68 -4.64 3.84 0.50
C PHE A 68 -3.22 3.56 0.97
N ASN A 69 -2.46 2.69 0.30
CA ASN A 69 -1.09 2.36 0.69
C ASN A 69 -0.18 3.60 0.69
N ILE A 70 -0.16 4.39 -0.40
CA ILE A 70 0.65 5.61 -0.50
C ILE A 70 0.27 6.62 0.57
N ILE A 71 -1.02 6.82 0.84
CA ILE A 71 -1.49 7.76 1.87
C ILE A 71 -0.98 7.34 3.25
N THR A 72 -1.21 6.08 3.66
CA THR A 72 -0.71 5.61 4.97
C THR A 72 0.80 5.59 5.04
N LEU A 73 1.48 5.14 3.99
CA LEU A 73 2.94 5.04 3.99
C LEU A 73 3.55 6.45 4.11
N SER A 74 2.96 7.44 3.44
CA SER A 74 3.36 8.84 3.54
C SER A 74 3.10 9.40 4.95
N LEU A 75 1.92 9.14 5.53
CA LEU A 75 1.57 9.56 6.89
C LEU A 75 2.49 8.94 7.94
N VAL A 76 2.71 7.63 7.87
CA VAL A 76 3.58 6.92 8.83
C VAL A 76 5.04 7.26 8.60
N SER A 77 5.47 7.51 7.36
CA SER A 77 6.83 8.01 7.08
C SER A 77 7.05 9.40 7.66
N TRP A 78 6.07 10.28 7.55
CA TRP A 78 6.13 11.59 8.19
C TRP A 78 6.17 11.48 9.72
N PHE A 79 5.34 10.61 10.31
CA PHE A 79 5.23 10.49 11.77
C PHE A 79 6.38 9.72 12.42
N TYR A 80 6.79 8.58 11.86
CA TYR A 80 7.77 7.66 12.44
C TYR A 80 9.19 7.92 11.91
N PHE A 81 9.35 8.16 10.61
CA PHE A 81 10.65 8.38 9.98
C PHE A 81 11.04 9.87 9.90
N LYS A 82 10.15 10.79 10.32
CA LYS A 82 10.35 12.26 10.30
C LYS A 82 10.77 12.81 8.93
N GLU A 83 10.38 12.15 7.86
CA GLU A 83 10.65 12.64 6.51
C GLU A 83 9.75 13.83 6.20
N THR A 84 10.35 14.95 5.82
CA THR A 84 9.60 16.12 5.35
C THR A 84 9.17 15.89 3.91
N LEU A 85 7.87 15.76 3.68
CA LEU A 85 7.31 15.78 2.33
C LEU A 85 7.47 17.19 1.75
N THR A 86 8.15 17.28 0.62
CA THR A 86 8.28 18.54 -0.11
C THR A 86 6.95 18.93 -0.76
N HIS A 87 6.70 20.23 -0.91
CA HIS A 87 5.48 20.75 -1.54
C HIS A 87 5.24 20.15 -2.94
N PHE A 88 6.32 19.88 -3.70
CA PHE A 88 6.23 19.20 -5.00
C PHE A 88 5.75 17.75 -4.89
N GLN A 89 6.22 16.98 -3.89
CA GLN A 89 5.76 15.59 -3.69
C GLN A 89 4.26 15.54 -3.39
N ILE A 90 3.73 16.51 -2.64
CA ILE A 90 2.29 16.60 -2.34
C ILE A 90 1.49 16.85 -3.62
N VAL A 91 1.96 17.74 -4.49
CA VAL A 91 1.31 18.02 -5.79
C VAL A 91 1.31 16.77 -6.69
N TRP A 92 2.40 16.02 -6.72
CA TRP A 92 2.48 14.77 -7.47
C TRP A 92 1.57 13.68 -6.93
N ILE A 93 1.43 13.57 -5.60
CA ILE A 93 0.48 12.63 -4.97
C ILE A 93 -0.96 13.01 -5.37
N LEU A 94 -1.31 14.30 -5.37
CA LEU A 94 -2.64 14.79 -5.80
C LEU A 94 -2.93 14.50 -7.27
N LEU A 95 -1.96 14.74 -8.16
CA LEU A 95 -2.05 14.41 -9.59
C LEU A 95 -2.21 12.91 -9.83
N TRP A 96 -1.49 12.10 -9.08
CA TRP A 96 -1.55 10.65 -9.16
C TRP A 96 -2.93 10.12 -8.70
N ILE A 97 -3.47 10.62 -7.58
CA ILE A 97 -4.84 10.32 -7.13
C ILE A 97 -5.87 10.73 -8.19
N SER A 98 -5.70 11.89 -8.82
CA SER A 98 -6.62 12.39 -9.85
C SER A 98 -6.63 11.50 -11.10
N SER A 99 -5.45 11.08 -11.59
CA SER A 99 -5.30 10.17 -12.73
C SER A 99 -6.01 8.83 -12.48
N VAL A 100 -5.87 8.35 -11.26
CA VAL A 100 -6.50 7.13 -10.78
C VAL A 100 -8.03 7.22 -10.77
N ILE A 101 -8.59 8.33 -10.30
CA ILE A 101 -10.04 8.55 -10.29
C ILE A 101 -10.59 8.55 -11.72
N VAL A 102 -9.88 9.19 -12.65
CA VAL A 102 -10.25 9.18 -14.08
C VAL A 102 -10.23 7.76 -14.65
N LEU A 103 -9.25 6.94 -14.28
CA LEU A 103 -9.15 5.54 -14.68
C LEU A 103 -10.27 4.65 -14.14
N GLU A 104 -10.83 4.97 -12.97
CA GLU A 104 -11.97 4.23 -12.43
C GLU A 104 -13.30 4.64 -13.09
N LEU A 105 -13.42 5.92 -13.47
CA LEU A 105 -14.63 6.48 -14.09
C LEU A 105 -14.77 6.20 -15.59
N ALA A 106 -13.65 5.90 -16.28
CA ALA A 106 -13.60 5.56 -17.70
C ALA A 106 -13.95 4.10 -17.98
#